data_AF-A0A418Y0H5-F1
#
_entry.id   AF-A0A418Y0H5-F1
#
_cell.length_a   1.000
_cell.length_b   1.000
_cell.length_c   1.000
_cell.angle_alpha   90.00
_cell.angle_beta   90.00
_cell.angle_gamma   90.00
#
_symmetry.space_group_name_H-M   'P 1'
#
loop_
_entity.id
_entity.type
_entity.pdbx_description
1 polymer ?
#
loop_
_entity_poly.entity_id
_entity_poly.type
_entity_poly.pdbx_seq_one_letter_code
_entity_poly.pdbx_strand_id
1 'polypeptide(L)' 'MDINRGIAILAVVGFGVFAMIKVFGHMKDGFGVFNVRITGIVIVATLASILAVMNPSGESAAIGILGAIAGYLFGYGTKD' A
#
# COMPACT_ATOMS: atom_id res chain seq x y z
N MET A 1 24.11 10.17 5.68
CA MET A 1 22.92 9.39 6.12
C MET A 1 21.93 9.14 4.97
N ASP A 2 22.21 9.62 3.76
CA ASP A 2 21.30 9.57 2.61
C ASP A 2 21.27 8.23 1.86
N ILE A 3 22.36 7.47 1.87
CA ILE A 3 22.44 6.16 1.20
C ILE A 3 21.43 5.16 1.78
N ASN A 4 21.24 5.18 3.10
CA ASN A 4 20.29 4.28 3.78
C ASN A 4 18.84 4.62 3.42
N ARG A 5 18.52 5.91 3.25
CA ARG A 5 17.20 6.35 2.78
C ARG A 5 16.98 6.01 1.31
N GLY A 6 17.99 6.21 0.46
CA GLY A 6 17.93 5.84 -0.95
C GLY A 6 17.67 4.33 -1.13
N ILE A 7 18.37 3.48 -0.38
CA ILE A 7 18.17 2.04 -0.39
C ILE A 7 16.77 1.67 0.14
N ALA A 8 16.32 2.31 1.23
CA ALA A 8 14.99 2.06 1.77
C ALA A 8 13.87 2.44 0.78
N ILE A 9 13.99 3.57 0.08
CA ILE A 9 13.03 3.97 -0.96
C ILE A 9 13.04 2.96 -2.12
N LEU A 10 14.23 2.56 -2.59
CA LEU A 10 14.35 1.54 -3.64
C LEU A 10 13.73 0.20 -3.22
N ALA A 11 13.88 -0.20 -1.96
CA ALA A 11 13.27 -1.40 -1.42
C ALA A 11 11.74 -1.30 -1.39
N VAL A 12 11.19 -0.17 -0.93
CA VAL A 12 9.73 0.06 -0.88
C VAL A 12 9.14 0.12 -2.30
N VAL A 13 9.79 0.83 -3.22
CA VAL A 13 9.35 0.91 -4.62
C VAL A 13 9.41 -0.46 -5.28
N GLY A 14 10.53 -1.18 -5.11
CA GLY A 14 10.70 -2.53 -5.65
C GLY A 14 9.64 -3.50 -5.13
N PHE A 15 9.35 -3.45 -3.83
CA PHE A 15 8.29 -4.25 -3.23
C PHE A 15 6.90 -3.84 -3.72
N GLY A 16 6.61 -2.54 -3.84
CA GLY A 16 5.34 -2.03 -4.34
C GLY A 16 5.06 -2.44 -5.78
N VAL A 17 6.07 -2.36 -6.66
CA VAL A 17 5.98 -2.84 -8.05
C VAL A 17 5.76 -4.35 -8.09
N PHE A 18 6.51 -5.12 -7.29
CA PHE A 18 6.33 -6.56 -7.20
C PHE A 18 4.92 -6.94 -6.74
N ALA A 19 4.40 -6.27 -5.70
CA ALA A 19 3.05 -6.47 -5.18
C ALA A 19 2.00 -6.15 -6.25
N MET A 20 2.16 -5.06 -7.00
CA MET A 20 1.28 -4.70 -8.12
C MET A 20 1.25 -5.78 -9.20
N ILE A 21 2.42 -6.27 -9.64
CA ILE A 21 2.50 -7.33 -10.66
C ILE A 21 1.80 -8.61 -10.17
N LYS A 22 2.02 -8.99 -8.91
CA LYS A 22 1.36 -10.16 -8.31
C LYS A 22 -0.16 -10.01 -8.25
N VAL A 23 -0.63 -8.83 -7.87
CA VAL A 23 -2.05 -8.51 -7.78
C VAL A 23 -2.69 -8.55 -9.16
N PHE A 24 -2.10 -7.89 -10.17
CA PHE A 24 -2.60 -7.96 -11.54
C PHE A 24 -2.56 -9.37 -12.12
N GLY A 25 -1.51 -10.16 -11.82
CA GLY A 25 -1.43 -11.56 -12.24
C GLY A 25 -2.49 -12.46 -11.59
N HIS A 26 -3.00 -12.08 -10.42
CA HIS A 26 -4.09 -12.78 -9.75
C HIS A 26 -5.48 -12.35 -10.23
N MET A 27 -5.60 -11.16 -10.82
CA MET A 27 -6.85 -10.65 -11.40
C MET A 27 -7.14 -11.30 -12.76
N LYS A 28 -7.54 -12.58 -12.73
CA LYS A 28 -7.87 -13.34 -13.95
C LYS A 28 -9.23 -12.97 -14.57
N ASP A 29 -10.16 -12.44 -13.77
CA ASP A 29 -11.54 -12.10 -14.20
C ASP A 29 -11.77 -10.59 -14.44
N GLY A 30 -10.71 -9.81 -14.65
CA GLY A 30 -10.79 -8.37 -14.99
C GLY A 30 -10.90 -7.43 -13.78
N PHE A 31 -11.28 -6.17 -14.01
CA PHE A 31 -11.36 -5.10 -13.00
C PHE A 31 -12.71 -5.07 -12.27
N GLY A 32 -13.05 -6.15 -11.56
CA GLY A 32 -14.18 -6.14 -10.63
C GLY A 32 -13.99 -5.14 -9.47
N VAL A 33 -15.08 -4.74 -8.81
CA VAL A 33 -15.05 -3.78 -7.68
C VAL A 33 -14.06 -4.21 -6.59
N PHE A 34 -13.96 -5.51 -6.31
CA PHE A 34 -13.03 -6.05 -5.33
C PHE A 34 -11.56 -5.94 -5.79
N ASN A 35 -11.31 -6.19 -7.07
CA ASN A 35 -9.98 -6.08 -7.65
C ASN A 35 -9.50 -4.62 -7.62
N VAL A 36 -10.31 -3.67 -8.09
CA VAL A 36 -9.98 -2.23 -8.05
C VAL A 36 -9.64 -1.77 -6.63
N ARG A 37 -10.36 -2.27 -5.62
CA ARG A 37 -10.07 -1.99 -4.21
C ARG A 37 -8.70 -2.50 -3.78
N ILE A 38 -8.39 -3.77 -4.07
CA ILE A 38 -7.08 -4.36 -3.74
C ILE A 38 -5.95 -3.56 -4.41
N THR A 39 -6.09 -3.21 -5.69
CA THR A 39 -5.11 -2.37 -6.39
C THR A 39 -4.95 -1.01 -5.71
N GLY A 40 -6.05 -0.34 -5.39
CA GLY A 40 -6.02 0.96 -4.70
C GLY A 40 -5.32 0.88 -3.35
N ILE A 41 -5.57 -0.18 -2.58
CA ILE A 41 -4.92 -0.41 -1.28
C ILE A 41 -3.40 -0.56 -1.43
N VAL A 42 -2.97 -1.37 -2.40
CA VAL A 42 -1.54 -1.61 -2.64
C VAL A 42 -0.83 -0.30 -3.03
N ILE A 43 -1.47 0.54 -3.85
CA ILE A 43 -0.95 1.86 -4.23
C ILE A 43 -0.84 2.77 -3.00
N VAL A 44 -1.92 2.92 -2.21
CA VAL A 44 -1.92 3.81 -1.03
C VAL A 44 -0.92 3.34 0.02
N ALA A 45 -0.81 2.02 0.27
CA ALA A 45 0.18 1.46 1.18
C ALA A 45 1.61 1.75 0.72
N THR A 46 1.91 1.56 -0.57
CA THR A 46 3.24 1.84 -1.13
C THR A 46 3.60 3.33 -0.99
N LEU A 47 2.67 4.24 -1.31
CA LEU A 47 2.89 5.68 -1.17
C LEU A 47 3.06 6.11 0.29
N ALA A 48 2.28 5.55 1.22
CA ALA A 48 2.42 5.81 2.65
C ALA A 48 3.78 5.34 3.18
N SER A 49 4.26 4.18 2.75
CA SER A 49 5.59 3.67 3.11
C SER A 49 6.72 4.55 2.57
N ILE A 50 6.61 5.05 1.32
CA ILE A 50 7.58 6.00 0.77
C ILE A 50 7.60 7.29 1.60
N LEU A 51 6.42 7.82 1.94
CA LEU A 51 6.28 9.04 2.74
C LEU A 51 6.92 8.89 4.14
N ALA A 52 6.71 7.74 4.80
CA ALA A 52 7.30 7.44 6.10
C ALA A 52 8.83 7.41 6.04
N VAL A 53 9.40 6.83 4.99
CA VAL A 53 10.86 6.78 4.79
C VAL A 53 11.44 8.16 4.48
N MET A 54 10.71 8.99 3.73
CA MET A 54 11.14 10.35 3.38
C MET A 54 11.06 11.31 4.57
N ASN A 55 10.03 11.19 5.41
CA ASN A 55 9.79 12.05 6.54
C ASN A 55 9.51 11.21 7.81
N PRO A 56 10.53 10.96 8.65
CA PRO A 56 10.37 10.19 9.89
C PRO A 56 9.37 10.83 10.87
N SER A 57 9.19 12.15 10.82
CA SER A 57 8.18 12.86 11.62
C SER A 57 6.74 12.54 11.17
N GLY A 58 6.58 11.96 9.99
CA GLY A 58 5.31 11.55 9.39
C GLY A 58 4.88 10.11 9.71
N GLU A 59 5.59 9.39 10.57
CA GLU A 59 5.26 8.01 10.94
C GLU A 59 3.82 7.87 11.44
N SER A 60 3.33 8.79 12.29
CA SER A 60 1.94 8.76 12.77
C SER A 60 0.92 8.92 11.64
N ALA A 61 1.23 9.70 10.61
CA ALA A 61 0.37 9.86 9.44
C ALA A 61 0.36 8.58 8.58
N ALA A 62 1.51 7.94 8.39
CA ALA A 62 1.60 6.66 7.69
C ALA A 62 0.84 5.56 8.42
N ILE A 63 0.95 5.48 9.75
CA ILE A 63 0.15 4.57 10.59
C ILE A 63 -1.34 4.86 10.46
N GLY A 64 -1.75 6.13 10.43
CA GLY A 64 -3.15 6.53 10.23
C GLY A 64 -3.71 6.07 8.88
N ILE A 65 -2.93 6.23 7.79
CA ILE A 65 -3.31 5.75 6.46
C ILE A 65 -3.42 4.22 6.44
N LEU A 66 -2.47 3.51 7.05
CA LEU A 66 -2.52 2.04 7.17
C LEU A 66 -3.73 1.59 7.99
N GLY A 67 -4.08 2.30 9.06
CA GLY A 67 -5.29 2.06 9.86
C GLY A 67 -6.58 2.25 9.05
N ALA A 68 -6.65 3.30 8.23
CA ALA A 68 -7.79 3.52 7.34
C ALA A 68 -7.93 2.42 6.27
N ILE A 69 -6.82 1.98 5.68
CA ILE A 69 -6.78 0.84 4.74
C ILE A 69 -7.24 -0.45 5.42
N ALA A 70 -6.70 -0.75 6.61
CA ALA A 70 -7.08 -1.94 7.38
C ALA A 70 -8.56 -1.90 7.77
N GLY A 71 -9.07 -0.75 8.23
CA GLY A 71 -10.48 -0.55 8.51
C GLY A 71 -11.36 -0.74 7.28
N TYR A 72 -10.92 -0.30 6.11
CA TYR A 72 -11.63 -0.54 4.85
C TYR A 72 -11.65 -2.02 4.46
N LEU A 73 -10.55 -2.75 4.66
CA LEU A 73 -10.44 -4.18 4.36
C LEU A 73 -11.25 -5.06 5.31
N PHE A 74 -11.15 -4.80 6.61
CA PHE A 74 -11.75 -5.64 7.66
C PHE A 74 -13.15 -5.16 8.09
N GLY A 75 -13.52 -3.91 7.81
CA GLY A 75 -14.87 -3.37 8.02
C GLY A 75 -15.85 -3.76 6.92
N TYR A 76 -15.38 -4.24 5.77
CA TYR A 76 -16.24 -4.67 4.66
C TYR A 76 -16.76 -6.10 4.90
N GLY A 77 -17.73 -6.24 5.81
CA GLY A 77 -18.29 -7.54 6.16
C GLY A 77 -19.49 -7.50 7.11
N THR A 78 -19.78 -6.38 7.76
CA THR A 78 -21.02 -6.21 8.52
C THR A 78 -22.14 -5.84 7.56
N LYS A 79 -22.65 -6.85 6.85
CA LYS A 79 -24.01 -6.81 6.30
C LYS A 79 -24.93 -7.37 7.37
N ASP A 80 -25.86 -6.53 7.83
CA ASP A 80 -27.18 -7.01 8.26
C ASP A 80 -27.85 -7.81 7.13
#